data_AF-A0AAI9W2L2-F1
#
_entry.id   AF-A0AAI9W2L2-F1
#
_cell.length_a   1.000
_cell.length_b   1.000
_cell.length_c   1.000
_cell.angle_alpha   90.00
_cell.angle_beta   90.00
_cell.angle_gamma   90.00
#
_symmetry.space_group_name_H-M   'P 1'
#
loop_
_entity.id
_entity.type
_entity.pdbx_description
1 polymer ?
#
loop_
_entity_poly.entity_id
_entity_poly.type
_entity_poly.pdbx_seq_one_letter_code
_entity_poly.pdbx_strand_id
1 'polypeptide(L)'
;MARKPAKMYRQIKGQAYTRREYTGGVPNNRILRYFMGNRKGAEAGQFEVVVELTADNPCQIRDSALESARQVANATIRKLAGEQGYALRMHTYPHQILRENKQATGAGADRVSLGM
;
A
#
# COMPACT_ATOMS: atom_id res chain seq x y z
N MET A 1 17.57 -7.08 -8.58
CA MET A 1 16.53 -6.98 -9.63
C MET A 1 15.67 -5.77 -9.36
N ALA A 2 15.47 -4.90 -10.34
CA ALA A 2 14.67 -3.69 -10.16
C ALA A 2 13.18 -4.03 -9.95
N ARG A 3 12.49 -3.21 -9.16
CA ARG A 3 11.05 -3.37 -8.90
C ARG A 3 10.26 -3.10 -10.18
N LYS A 4 9.32 -3.99 -10.53
CA LYS A 4 8.48 -3.81 -11.72
C LYS A 4 7.59 -2.55 -11.63
N PRO A 5 7.36 -1.84 -12.76
CA PRO A 5 6.49 -0.66 -12.81
C PRO A 5 5.07 -0.90 -12.28
N ALA A 6 4.45 0.14 -11.70
CA ALA A 6 3.12 0.01 -11.07
C ALA A 6 2.01 -0.27 -12.07
N LYS A 7 2.17 0.26 -13.29
CA LYS A 7 1.22 0.07 -14.39
C LYS A 7 0.91 -1.40 -14.67
N MET A 8 1.84 -2.31 -14.40
CA MET A 8 1.64 -3.75 -14.63
C MET A 8 0.58 -4.37 -13.71
N TYR A 9 0.40 -3.81 -12.50
CA TYR A 9 -0.49 -4.35 -11.47
C TYR A 9 -1.69 -3.43 -11.18
N ARG A 10 -1.87 -2.34 -11.94
CA ARG A 10 -2.90 -1.32 -11.67
C ARG A 10 -4.32 -1.88 -11.79
N GLN A 11 -4.55 -2.70 -12.81
CA GLN A 11 -5.86 -3.28 -13.09
C GLN A 11 -6.10 -4.47 -12.16
N ILE A 12 -7.29 -4.53 -11.56
CA ILE A 12 -7.73 -5.68 -10.77
C ILE A 12 -8.03 -6.82 -11.73
N LYS A 13 -7.34 -7.96 -11.56
CA LYS A 13 -7.45 -9.14 -12.42
C LYS A 13 -7.60 -10.39 -11.57
N GLY A 14 -8.52 -11.27 -11.96
CA GLY A 14 -8.75 -12.55 -11.30
C GLY A 14 -9.33 -12.42 -9.89
N GLN A 15 -9.25 -13.51 -9.14
CA GLN A 15 -9.74 -13.58 -7.76
C GLN A 15 -8.73 -12.94 -6.78
N ALA A 16 -9.24 -12.49 -5.64
CA ALA A 16 -8.42 -11.95 -4.56
C ALA A 16 -7.43 -13.01 -4.04
N TYR A 17 -6.16 -12.62 -3.89
CA TYR A 17 -5.08 -13.48 -3.43
C TYR A 17 -4.51 -12.91 -2.13
N THR A 18 -5.17 -13.26 -1.02
CA THR A 18 -4.96 -12.63 0.29
C THR A 18 -4.60 -13.61 1.41
N ARG A 19 -4.89 -14.90 1.22
CA ARG A 19 -4.71 -15.93 2.25
C ARG A 19 -3.24 -16.29 2.43
N ARG A 20 -2.72 -15.97 3.63
CA ARG A 20 -1.31 -16.19 3.97
C ARG A 20 -1.03 -17.63 4.37
N GLU A 21 -2.02 -18.37 4.87
CA GLU A 21 -1.84 -19.79 5.21
C GLU A 21 -1.51 -20.67 3.99
N TYR A 22 -1.90 -20.22 2.78
CA TYR A 22 -1.59 -20.90 1.52
C TYR A 22 -0.44 -20.23 0.73
N THR A 23 0.19 -19.18 1.25
CA THR A 23 1.24 -18.41 0.54
C THR A 23 2.48 -18.21 1.41
N GLY A 24 3.55 -18.94 1.09
CA GLY A 24 4.85 -18.76 1.74
C GLY A 24 5.61 -17.53 1.24
N GLY A 25 6.48 -16.96 2.09
CA GLY A 25 7.44 -15.92 1.68
C GLY A 25 6.84 -14.55 1.36
N VAL A 26 5.62 -14.25 1.83
CA VAL A 26 4.99 -12.94 1.65
C VAL A 26 5.76 -11.89 2.46
N PRO A 27 6.30 -10.83 1.83
CA PRO A 27 7.00 -9.78 2.56
C PRO A 27 6.04 -8.93 3.41
N ASN A 28 6.58 -8.27 4.44
CA ASN A 28 5.81 -7.32 5.24
C ASN A 28 5.41 -6.09 4.43
N ASN A 29 4.22 -5.56 4.75
CA ASN A 29 3.70 -4.33 4.13
C ASN A 29 4.59 -3.13 4.49
N ARG A 30 4.83 -2.25 3.51
CA ARG A 30 5.62 -1.03 3.71
C ARG A 30 4.92 -0.01 4.61
N ILE A 31 3.60 0.11 4.50
CA ILE A 31 2.79 0.97 5.37
C ILE A 31 2.52 0.25 6.70
N LEU A 32 2.95 0.88 7.80
CA LEU A 32 2.80 0.33 9.15
C LEU A 32 1.90 1.18 10.06
N ARG A 33 1.81 2.49 9.80
CA ARG A 33 1.00 3.42 10.59
C ARG A 33 -0.19 3.90 9.76
N TYR A 34 -1.37 3.85 10.34
CA TYR A 34 -2.62 4.24 9.69
C TYR A 34 -3.28 5.48 10.30
N PHE A 35 -2.78 5.93 11.44
CA PHE A 35 -3.29 7.09 12.17
C PHE A 35 -2.14 8.04 12.48
N MET A 36 -2.37 9.33 12.25
CA MET A 36 -1.43 10.41 12.54
C MET A 36 -2.18 11.61 13.13
N GLY A 37 -1.44 12.45 13.86
CA GLY A 37 -2.01 13.60 14.55
C GLY A 37 -2.90 13.20 15.74
N ASN A 38 -3.88 14.04 16.06
CA ASN A 38 -4.76 13.87 17.21
C ASN A 38 -5.93 12.91 16.92
N ARG A 39 -5.63 11.61 16.92
CA ARG A 39 -6.65 10.56 16.73
C ARG A 39 -7.80 10.66 17.73
N LYS A 40 -7.51 10.92 19.01
CA LYS A 40 -8.53 10.99 20.06
C LYS A 40 -9.49 12.16 19.82
N GLY A 41 -8.97 13.31 19.39
CA GLY A 41 -9.80 14.45 19.03
C GLY A 41 -10.71 14.18 17.84
N ALA A 42 -10.23 13.44 16.85
CA ALA A 42 -11.07 13.01 15.72
C ALA A 42 -12.18 12.03 16.14
N GLU A 43 -11.87 11.04 17.00
CA GLU A 43 -12.86 10.11 17.53
C GLU A 43 -13.90 10.81 18.42
N ALA A 44 -13.53 11.91 19.07
CA ALA A 44 -14.42 12.75 19.87
C ALA A 44 -15.15 13.84 19.07
N GLY A 45 -14.97 13.92 17.74
CA GLY A 45 -15.65 14.90 16.89
C GLY A 45 -15.19 16.35 17.08
N GLN A 46 -13.94 16.57 17.52
CA GLN A 46 -13.39 17.91 17.81
C GLN A 46 -13.00 18.72 16.57
N PHE A 47 -13.03 18.11 15.38
CA PHE A 47 -12.68 18.77 14.12
C PHE A 47 -13.96 19.06 13.33
N GLU A 48 -14.20 20.33 13.03
CA GLU A 48 -15.40 20.78 12.30
C GLU A 48 -15.41 20.34 10.83
N VAL A 49 -14.23 20.21 10.23
CA VAL A 49 -14.05 19.90 8.81
C VAL A 49 -13.48 18.49 8.64
N VAL A 50 -14.16 17.70 7.80
CA VAL A 50 -13.71 16.37 7.37
C VAL A 50 -13.52 16.38 5.87
N VAL A 51 -12.36 15.91 5.41
CA VAL A 51 -12.04 15.77 3.99
C VAL A 51 -11.70 14.32 3.72
N GLU A 52 -12.37 13.73 2.73
CA GLU A 52 -12.15 12.35 2.31
C GLU A 52 -11.56 12.32 0.90
N LEU A 53 -10.57 11.45 0.71
CA LEU A 53 -10.00 11.16 -0.61
C LEU A 53 -10.45 9.78 -1.05
N THR A 54 -11.32 9.74 -2.05
CA THR A 54 -11.82 8.50 -2.66
C THR A 54 -11.19 8.28 -4.03
N ALA A 55 -11.13 7.03 -4.46
CA ALA A 55 -10.73 6.68 -5.82
C ALA A 55 -11.97 6.54 -6.71
N ASP A 56 -12.00 7.26 -7.82
CA ASP A 56 -13.15 7.24 -8.75
C ASP A 56 -13.24 5.95 -9.56
N ASN A 57 -12.11 5.22 -9.70
CA ASN A 57 -12.01 4.03 -10.54
C ASN A 57 -11.47 2.84 -9.76
N PRO A 58 -11.95 1.61 -10.05
CA PRO A 58 -11.38 0.39 -9.47
C PRO A 58 -9.91 0.23 -9.86
N CYS A 59 -9.02 0.25 -8.88
CA CYS A 59 -7.59 0.07 -9.11
C CYS A 59 -6.90 -0.57 -7.92
N GLN A 60 -5.74 -1.17 -8.17
CA GLN A 60 -4.84 -1.60 -7.10
C GLN A 60 -3.82 -0.51 -6.81
N ILE A 61 -3.67 -0.20 -5.53
CA ILE A 61 -2.66 0.73 -5.02
C ILE A 61 -1.62 -0.08 -4.24
N ARG A 62 -0.35 0.15 -4.54
CA ARG A 62 0.74 -0.55 -3.85
C ARG A 62 0.94 -0.02 -2.44
N ASP A 63 1.30 -0.91 -1.53
CA ASP A 63 1.66 -0.62 -0.15
C ASP A 63 2.65 0.55 0.00
N SER A 64 3.67 0.59 -0.86
CA SER A 64 4.66 1.67 -0.87
C SER A 64 4.07 3.00 -1.32
N ALA A 65 3.11 2.98 -2.24
CA ALA A 65 2.43 4.21 -2.67
C ALA A 65 1.55 4.77 -1.55
N LEU A 66 0.88 3.88 -0.80
CA LEU A 66 0.14 4.28 0.41
C LEU A 66 1.07 4.90 1.47
N GLU A 67 2.21 4.29 1.74
CA GLU A 67 3.18 4.85 2.70
C GLU A 67 3.76 6.19 2.23
N SER A 68 4.10 6.32 0.95
CA SER A 68 4.58 7.59 0.39
C SER A 68 3.51 8.69 0.46
N ALA A 69 2.27 8.39 0.08
CA ALA A 69 1.15 9.33 0.18
C ALA A 69 0.92 9.76 1.64
N ARG A 70 0.93 8.80 2.56
CA ARG A 70 0.80 9.04 4.00
C ARG A 70 1.88 9.98 4.53
N GLN A 71 3.15 9.74 4.17
CA GLN A 71 4.28 10.57 4.60
C GLN A 71 4.15 12.01 4.12
N VAL A 72 3.84 12.20 2.82
CA VAL A 72 3.70 13.53 2.23
C VAL A 72 2.50 14.27 2.82
N ALA A 73 1.33 13.64 2.88
CA ALA A 73 0.13 14.25 3.47
C ALA A 73 0.36 14.66 4.92
N ASN A 74 0.96 13.78 5.73
CA ASN A 74 1.30 14.06 7.12
C ASN A 74 2.27 15.24 7.25
N ALA A 75 3.35 15.27 6.46
CA ALA A 75 4.33 16.35 6.50
C ALA A 75 3.72 17.70 6.10
N THR A 76 2.91 17.72 5.03
CA THR A 76 2.24 18.92 4.53
C THR A 76 1.26 19.49 5.54
N ILE A 77 0.37 18.66 6.10
CA ILE A 77 -0.64 19.13 7.04
C ILE A 77 0.02 19.55 8.37
N ARG A 78 0.97 18.76 8.88
CA ARG A 78 1.68 19.07 10.14
C ARG A 78 2.42 20.39 10.09
N LYS A 79 2.95 20.79 8.92
CA LYS A 79 3.64 22.07 8.73
C LYS A 79 2.73 23.27 9.04
N LEU A 80 1.43 23.16 8.73
CA LEU A 80 0.47 24.25 8.89
C LEU A 80 -0.33 24.14 10.19
N ALA A 81 -0.82 22.95 10.52
CA ALA A 81 -1.74 22.72 11.64
C ALA A 81 -1.03 22.30 12.95
N GLY A 82 0.30 22.12 12.93
CA GLY A 82 1.03 21.54 14.05
C GLY A 82 0.70 20.06 14.26
N GLU A 83 1.06 19.50 15.42
CA GLU A 83 0.89 18.08 15.69
C GLU A 83 -0.51 17.68 16.18
N GLN A 84 -1.19 18.60 16.86
CA GLN A 84 -2.52 18.35 17.45
C GLN A 84 -3.67 19.00 16.66
N GLY A 85 -3.38 19.89 15.72
CA GLY A 85 -4.40 20.61 14.93
C GLY A 85 -4.97 19.83 13.75
N TYR A 86 -4.64 18.54 13.60
CA TYR A 86 -5.24 17.68 12.59
C TYR A 86 -5.28 16.23 13.05
N ALA A 87 -6.09 15.43 12.36
CA ALA A 87 -6.02 13.97 12.39
C ALA A 87 -6.05 13.45 10.96
N LEU A 88 -5.14 12.52 10.65
CA LEU A 88 -5.08 11.88 9.34
C LEU A 88 -5.21 10.37 9.52
N ARG A 89 -6.11 9.76 8.76
CA ARG A 89 -6.38 8.32 8.78
C ARG A 89 -6.22 7.74 7.37
N MET A 90 -5.45 6.66 7.27
CA MET A 90 -5.43 5.80 6.09
C MET A 90 -6.49 4.72 6.26
N HIS A 91 -7.47 4.65 5.35
CA HIS A 91 -8.57 3.69 5.46
C HIS A 91 -8.26 2.33 4.82
N THR A 92 -7.37 2.30 3.83
CA THR A 92 -7.10 1.12 3.00
C THR A 92 -5.92 0.31 3.52
N TYR A 93 -6.12 -0.97 3.81
CA TYR A 93 -5.03 -1.92 4.09
C TYR A 93 -4.68 -2.75 2.84
N PRO A 94 -3.39 -2.91 2.47
CA PRO A 94 -3.00 -3.69 1.30
C PRO A 94 -3.05 -5.19 1.59
N HIS A 95 -4.18 -5.82 1.27
CA HIS A 95 -4.40 -7.26 1.47
C HIS A 95 -3.88 -8.12 0.31
N GLN A 96 -3.91 -7.59 -0.91
CA GLN A 96 -3.61 -8.35 -2.12
C GLN A 96 -2.11 -8.64 -2.25
N ILE A 97 -1.77 -9.91 -2.41
CA ILE A 97 -0.39 -10.36 -2.65
C ILE A 97 -0.12 -10.39 -4.15
N LEU A 98 0.91 -9.67 -4.59
CA LEU A 98 1.36 -9.66 -5.98
C LEU A 98 2.30 -10.83 -6.25
N ARG A 99 2.14 -11.47 -7.40
CA ARG A 99 2.98 -12.58 -7.86
C ARG A 99 3.72 -12.20 -9.13
N GLU A 100 4.92 -12.74 -9.29
CA GLU A 100 5.77 -12.53 -10.45
C GLU A 100 6.43 -13.86 -10.82
N ASN A 101 6.33 -14.26 -12.09
CA ASN A 101 7.19 -15.31 -12.63
C ASN A 101 8.55 -14.69 -12.95
N LYS A 102 9.57 -15.03 -12.13
CA LYS A 102 10.92 -14.51 -12.30
C LYS A 102 11.70 -15.42 -13.25
N GLN A 103 12.14 -14.86 -14.37
CA GLN A 103 13.08 -15.52 -15.26
C GLN A 103 14.50 -15.44 -14.68
N ALA A 104 15.14 -16.61 -14.52
CA ALA A 104 16.52 -16.70 -14.06
C ALA A 104 17.48 -16.66 -15.25
N THR A 105 18.59 -15.93 -15.12
CA THR A 105 19.71 -15.96 -16.06
C THR A 105 20.61 -17.15 -15.74
N GLY A 106 20.79 -18.08 -16.68
CA GLY A 106 21.52 -19.34 -16.47
C GLY A 106 20.70 -20.57 -16.84
N ALA A 107 19.96 -20.48 -17.94
CA ALA A 107 19.12 -21.53 -18.46
C ALA A 107 19.92 -22.81 -18.79
N GLY A 108 19.37 -23.97 -18.46
CA GLY A 108 19.98 -25.27 -18.81
C GLY A 108 20.98 -25.81 -17.78
N ALA A 109 21.18 -25.10 -16.66
CA ALA A 109 21.81 -25.67 -15.47
C ALA A 109 20.83 -26.60 -14.72
N ASP A 110 21.35 -27.56 -13.96
CA ASP A 110 20.53 -28.53 -13.24
C ASP A 110 19.50 -27.82 -12.33
N ARG A 111 18.21 -28.13 -12.53
CA ARG A 111 17.03 -27.48 -11.93
C ARG A 111 16.71 -26.03 -12.34
N VAL A 112 17.35 -25.46 -13.35
CA VAL A 112 17.01 -24.12 -13.88
C VAL A 112 16.39 -24.24 -15.27
N SER A 113 15.05 -24.23 -15.33
CA SER A 113 14.28 -24.32 -16.57
C SER A 113 13.87 -22.94 -17.12
N LEU A 114 13.87 -22.81 -18.44
CA LEU A 114 13.25 -21.70 -19.18
C LEU A 114 11.80 -22.08 -19.45
N GLY A 115 10.84 -21.50 -18.73
CA GLY A 115 9.43 -21.80 -18.91
C GLY A 115 8.50 -20.60 -18.75
N MET A 116 7.25 -20.79 -19.17
CA MET A 116 6.10 -19.93 -18.87
C MET A 116 5.45 -20.33 -17.54
#